data_AF-A0A2V0PD55-F1
#
_entry.id   AF-A0A2V0PD55-F1
#
_cell.length_a   1.000
_cell.length_b   1.000
_cell.length_c   1.000
_cell.angle_alpha   90.00
_cell.angle_beta   90.00
_cell.angle_gamma   90.00
#
_symmetry.space_group_name_H-M   'P 1'
#
loop_
_entity.id
_entity.type
_entity.pdbx_description
1 polymer ?
#
loop_
_entity_poly.entity_id
_entity_poly.type
_entity_poly.pdbx_seq_one_letter_code
_entity_poly.pdbx_strand_id
1 'polypeptide(L)'
;MDAAWGGAGSKSRRRPRRHPPRVAAVHEGAVQPKSVFRSAIGGALLSRAMQSVLARELEGKGSRLMARHMFRRVPIPDFAQYELPDGTELNIGPDRYRVSELLFQSARVSQFPGLEGDPLLAGRQLLSWPALVKTAVDACDAEVRREYWSSIVIGGGTSLLPNSRERLERELTALAPGGVRAKVNAPVNPAEKRFATWIGGSILASLPSFQQCWLSRAEYDEYGAGLIHRKGVL
;
A
#
# COMPACT_ATOMS: atom_id res chain seq x y z
N MET A 1 -32.69 -29.54 36.59
CA MET A 1 -32.48 -30.40 35.42
C MET A 1 -32.67 -29.55 34.17
N ASP A 2 -31.94 -28.44 34.04
CA ASP A 2 -30.54 -28.37 33.61
C ASP A 2 -30.36 -28.80 32.16
N ALA A 3 -30.24 -27.82 31.27
CA ALA A 3 -29.50 -27.95 30.03
C ALA A 3 -28.64 -26.70 29.88
N ALA A 4 -27.38 -26.87 30.31
CA ALA A 4 -26.33 -25.89 30.28
C ALA A 4 -25.84 -25.60 28.85
N TRP A 5 -25.20 -24.44 28.76
CA TRP A 5 -24.39 -23.89 27.67
C TRP A 5 -23.54 -24.89 26.89
N GLY A 6 -23.47 -24.68 25.56
CA GLY A 6 -22.54 -25.40 24.68
C GLY A 6 -22.08 -24.56 23.49
N GLY A 7 -21.03 -23.76 23.70
CA GLY A 7 -20.02 -23.45 22.68
C GLY A 7 -20.40 -22.50 21.54
N ALA A 8 -20.50 -21.20 21.84
CA ALA A 8 -20.24 -20.17 20.83
C ALA A 8 -18.75 -20.21 20.44
N GLY A 9 -18.42 -21.08 19.46
CA GLY A 9 -17.10 -21.12 18.86
C GLY A 9 -16.78 -19.77 18.26
N SER A 10 -15.92 -19.02 18.94
CA SER A 10 -15.21 -17.86 18.41
C SER A 10 -14.51 -18.26 17.12
N LYS A 11 -15.19 -18.08 15.98
CA LYS A 11 -14.56 -18.10 14.67
C LYS A 11 -13.59 -16.93 14.70
N SER A 12 -12.33 -17.19 15.05
CA SER A 12 -11.27 -16.21 14.89
C SER A 12 -11.36 -15.71 13.45
N ARG A 13 -11.81 -14.47 13.27
CA ARG A 13 -11.85 -13.83 11.96
C ARG A 13 -10.40 -13.79 11.52
N ARG A 14 -9.99 -14.73 10.66
CA ARG A 14 -8.66 -14.73 10.04
C ARG A 14 -8.48 -13.34 9.45
N ARG A 15 -7.58 -12.55 10.06
CA ARG A 15 -7.29 -11.20 9.56
C ARG A 15 -6.90 -11.36 8.08
N PRO A 16 -7.47 -10.57 7.17
CA PRO A 16 -7.13 -10.67 5.75
C PRO A 16 -5.62 -10.57 5.61
N ARG A 17 -5.00 -11.50 4.87
CA ARG A 17 -3.57 -11.51 4.63
C ARG A 17 -3.20 -10.19 3.96
N ARG A 18 -2.52 -9.30 4.69
CA ARG A 18 -2.06 -8.03 4.15
C ARG A 18 -0.83 -8.31 3.28
N HIS A 19 -0.99 -8.20 1.97
CA HIS A 19 0.12 -8.36 1.06
C HIS A 19 0.99 -7.09 1.06
N PRO A 20 2.33 -7.25 0.94
CA PRO A 20 3.21 -6.11 0.76
C PRO A 20 2.88 -5.39 -0.55
N PRO A 21 3.09 -4.07 -0.63
CA PRO A 21 2.98 -3.33 -1.88
C PRO A 21 3.91 -3.92 -2.93
N ARG A 22 3.43 -3.91 -4.17
CA ARG A 22 4.14 -4.43 -5.34
C ARG A 22 4.10 -3.40 -6.45
N VAL A 23 5.16 -3.36 -7.24
CA VAL A 23 5.22 -2.67 -8.52
C VAL A 23 5.56 -3.70 -9.57
N ALA A 24 4.92 -3.58 -10.72
CA ALA A 24 5.17 -4.41 -11.88
C ALA A 24 4.94 -3.55 -13.14
N ALA A 25 5.86 -3.65 -14.10
CA ALA A 25 5.71 -3.03 -15.40
C ALA A 25 4.89 -3.95 -16.31
N VAL A 26 3.96 -3.36 -17.06
CA VAL A 26 3.06 -4.08 -17.97
C VAL A 26 3.28 -3.53 -19.38
N HIS A 27 3.58 -4.41 -20.33
CA HIS A 27 3.74 -4.06 -21.74
C HIS A 27 2.84 -4.97 -22.57
N GLU A 28 2.03 -4.39 -23.47
CA GLU A 28 1.11 -5.13 -24.35
C GLU A 28 0.16 -6.09 -23.60
N GLY A 29 -0.22 -5.75 -22.37
CA GLY A 29 -1.10 -6.57 -21.53
C GLY A 29 -0.39 -7.64 -20.71
N ALA A 30 0.90 -7.87 -20.94
CA ALA A 30 1.74 -8.83 -20.22
C ALA A 30 2.54 -8.17 -19.11
N VAL A 31 2.63 -8.83 -17.94
CA VAL A 31 3.49 -8.37 -16.84
C VAL A 31 4.93 -8.82 -17.10
N GLN A 32 5.87 -7.88 -17.10
CA GLN A 32 7.31 -8.17 -17.25
C GLN A 32 7.86 -8.80 -15.97
N PRO A 33 8.22 -10.10 -15.92
CA PRO A 33 8.54 -10.78 -14.66
C PRO A 33 9.76 -10.19 -13.94
N LYS A 34 10.73 -9.69 -14.71
CA LYS A 34 11.95 -9.01 -14.21
C LYS A 34 11.67 -7.69 -13.48
N SER A 35 10.49 -7.09 -13.71
CA SER A 35 10.10 -5.79 -13.15
C SER A 35 9.26 -5.89 -11.86
N VAL A 36 9.03 -7.11 -11.36
CA VAL A 36 8.14 -7.35 -10.21
C VAL A 36 8.91 -7.18 -8.91
N PHE A 37 8.81 -6.00 -8.31
CA PHE A 37 9.44 -5.69 -7.02
C PHE A 37 8.42 -5.56 -5.90
N ARG A 38 8.85 -5.82 -4.67
CA ARG A 38 8.03 -5.74 -3.46
C ARG A 38 8.76 -4.94 -2.39
N SER A 39 8.01 -4.15 -1.62
CA SER A 39 8.54 -3.44 -0.47
C SER A 39 7.78 -3.83 0.80
N ALA A 40 8.44 -3.84 1.95
CA ALA A 40 7.75 -3.96 3.24
C ALA A 40 6.93 -2.71 3.59
N ILE A 41 7.27 -1.57 3.00
CA ILE A 41 6.70 -0.27 3.31
C ILE A 41 5.34 -0.10 2.62
N GLY A 42 4.29 -0.56 3.30
CA GLY A 42 2.90 -0.35 2.89
C GLY A 42 1.97 -0.18 4.09
N GLY A 43 0.66 -0.26 3.85
CA GLY A 43 -0.35 0.06 4.86
C GLY A 43 -0.25 -0.75 6.18
N ALA A 44 0.30 -1.97 6.15
CA ALA A 44 0.55 -2.74 7.37
C ALA A 44 1.63 -2.10 8.25
N LEU A 45 2.76 -1.70 7.65
CA LEU A 45 3.84 -1.02 8.35
C LEU A 45 3.38 0.35 8.86
N LEU A 46 2.65 1.11 8.04
CA LEU A 46 2.08 2.40 8.46
C LEU A 46 1.14 2.24 9.66
N SER A 47 0.32 1.19 9.68
CA SER A 47 -0.56 0.91 10.82
C SER A 47 0.25 0.65 12.09
N ARG A 48 1.37 -0.10 11.99
CA ARG A 48 2.23 -0.38 13.14
C ARG A 48 3.02 0.84 13.59
N ALA A 49 3.52 1.64 12.65
CA ALA A 49 4.16 2.92 12.93
C ALA A 49 3.20 3.84 13.71
N MET A 50 1.95 3.95 13.25
CA MET A 50 0.93 4.72 13.96
C MET A 50 0.68 4.15 15.36
N GLN A 51 0.51 2.83 15.50
CA GLN A 51 0.33 2.19 16.80
C GLN A 51 1.48 2.50 17.78
N SER A 52 2.73 2.48 17.33
CA SER A 52 3.89 2.83 18.17
C SER A 52 3.86 4.28 18.65
N VAL A 53 3.43 5.22 17.79
CA VAL A 53 3.26 6.63 18.17
C VAL A 53 2.14 6.77 19.21
N LEU A 54 1.00 6.12 18.96
CA LEU A 54 -0.14 6.19 19.86
C LEU A 54 0.15 5.58 21.23
N ALA A 55 0.90 4.47 21.28
CA ALA A 55 1.30 3.85 22.53
C ALA A 55 2.16 4.80 23.39
N ARG A 56 3.10 5.54 22.77
CA ARG A 56 3.93 6.53 23.48
C ARG A 56 3.12 7.70 24.03
N GLU A 57 2.14 8.18 23.27
CA GLU A 57 1.25 9.25 23.72
C GLU A 57 0.37 8.79 24.90
N LEU A 58 -0.07 7.53 24.90
CA LEU A 58 -0.81 6.94 26.03
C LEU A 58 0.07 6.72 27.26
N GLU A 59 1.31 6.27 27.09
CA GLU A 59 2.29 6.13 28.18
C GLU A 59 2.73 7.49 28.73
N GLY A 60 2.87 8.51 27.87
CA GLY A 60 3.22 9.88 28.23
C GLY A 60 2.10 10.65 28.94
N LYS A 61 0.85 10.18 28.86
CA LYS A 61 -0.31 10.75 29.55
C LYS A 61 -0.37 10.46 31.07
N GLY A 62 0.75 10.07 31.68
CA GLY A 62 1.05 10.41 33.07
C GLY A 62 1.20 11.94 33.22
N SER A 63 0.06 12.65 33.23
CA SER A 63 -0.15 14.07 33.56
C SER A 63 1.04 15.03 33.39
N ARG A 64 1.04 15.83 32.30
CA ARG A 64 1.32 17.28 32.42
C ARG A 64 0.82 18.07 31.20
N LEU A 65 -0.08 19.02 31.47
CA LEU A 65 -0.60 20.01 30.54
C LEU A 65 0.16 21.35 30.71
N MET A 66 0.12 22.15 29.64
CA MET A 66 0.48 23.59 29.48
C MET A 66 1.91 23.91 28.98
N ALA A 67 2.13 24.93 28.13
CA ALA A 67 1.41 26.20 28.01
C ALA A 67 1.37 26.85 26.61
N ARG A 68 0.40 27.79 26.48
CA ARG A 68 0.08 28.73 25.40
C ARG A 68 1.21 29.73 25.10
N HIS A 69 1.52 29.98 23.82
CA HIS A 69 1.35 31.27 23.10
C HIS A 69 2.07 31.32 21.72
N MET A 70 1.30 31.76 20.72
CA MET A 70 1.62 32.67 19.60
C MET A 70 2.65 32.26 18.50
N PHE A 71 2.18 32.04 17.26
CA PHE A 71 2.26 32.99 16.14
C PHE A 71 1.33 32.56 15.00
N ARG A 72 0.68 33.55 14.38
CA ARG A 72 -0.36 33.42 13.36
C ARG A 72 0.21 32.92 12.02
N ARG A 73 -0.19 31.72 11.61
CA ARG A 73 -0.44 31.32 10.21
C ARG A 73 -1.75 30.52 10.18
N VAL A 74 -2.47 30.62 9.07
CA VAL A 74 -3.82 30.05 8.86
C VAL A 74 -3.92 28.62 9.41
N PRO A 75 -4.88 28.29 10.30
CA PRO A 75 -4.92 27.00 10.96
C PRO A 75 -5.41 25.94 9.98
N ILE A 76 -4.47 25.17 9.45
CA ILE A 76 -4.71 23.74 9.30
C ILE A 76 -4.79 23.24 10.75
N PRO A 77 -5.80 22.47 11.18
CA PRO A 77 -5.80 21.96 12.54
C PRO A 77 -4.47 21.22 12.83
N ASP A 78 -3.66 21.77 13.73
CA ASP A 78 -2.31 21.25 14.08
C ASP A 78 -2.38 19.82 14.61
N PHE A 79 -3.57 19.42 15.07
CA PHE A 79 -3.88 18.10 15.59
C PHE A 79 -5.26 17.65 15.10
N ALA A 80 -5.40 16.36 14.85
CA ALA A 80 -6.69 15.71 14.69
C ALA A 80 -7.09 15.08 16.03
N GLN A 81 -8.26 15.44 16.55
CA GLN A 81 -8.83 14.78 17.72
C GLN A 81 -9.44 13.44 17.31
N TYR A 82 -9.10 12.40 18.07
CA TYR A 82 -9.65 11.06 17.91
C TYR A 82 -10.11 10.53 19.27
N GLU A 83 -11.37 10.16 19.39
CA GLU A 83 -11.93 9.58 20.60
C GLU A 83 -11.77 8.05 20.56
N LEU A 84 -11.15 7.50 21.59
CA LEU A 84 -11.06 6.06 21.78
C LEU A 84 -12.42 5.49 22.24
N PRO A 85 -12.69 4.18 22.05
CA PRO A 85 -13.94 3.56 22.52
C PRO A 85 -14.20 3.66 24.03
N ASP A 86 -13.17 4.00 24.82
CA ASP A 86 -13.24 4.23 26.26
C ASP A 86 -13.54 5.70 26.63
N GLY A 87 -13.76 6.58 25.64
CA GLY A 87 -14.00 8.01 25.82
C GLY A 87 -12.73 8.86 25.94
N THR A 88 -11.53 8.26 25.84
CA THR A 88 -10.28 9.01 25.90
C THR A 88 -10.04 9.79 24.61
N GLU A 89 -9.95 11.12 24.70
CA GLU A 89 -9.58 11.97 23.57
C GLU A 89 -8.07 11.97 23.32
N LEU A 90 -7.67 11.70 22.09
CA LEU A 90 -6.29 11.72 21.64
C LEU A 90 -6.07 12.84 20.62
N ASN A 91 -5.07 13.69 20.89
CA ASN A 91 -4.63 14.72 19.95
C ASN A 91 -3.50 14.17 19.07
N ILE A 92 -3.80 13.83 17.82
CA ILE A 92 -2.80 13.36 16.86
C ILE A 92 -2.23 14.58 16.13
N GLY A 93 -1.04 15.00 16.53
CA GLY A 93 -0.32 16.13 15.93
C GLY A 93 0.42 15.77 14.62
N PRO A 94 1.71 16.13 14.47
CA PRO A 94 2.45 15.98 13.22
C PRO A 94 2.68 14.52 12.80
N ASP A 95 2.49 13.55 13.70
CA ASP A 95 2.75 12.15 13.42
C ASP A 95 1.84 11.56 12.35
N ARG A 96 0.65 12.14 12.13
CA ARG A 96 -0.23 11.80 11.00
C ARG A 96 0.47 11.93 9.65
N TYR A 97 1.39 12.90 9.53
CA TYR A 97 2.16 13.13 8.31
C TYR A 97 3.47 12.34 8.34
N ARG A 98 4.15 12.27 9.50
CA ARG A 98 5.41 11.51 9.64
C ARG A 98 5.24 10.04 9.29
N VAL A 99 4.14 9.41 9.70
CA VAL A 99 3.84 8.03 9.35
C VAL A 99 3.71 7.89 7.82
N SER A 100 2.95 8.76 7.17
CA SER A 100 2.82 8.72 5.70
C SER A 100 4.13 8.98 4.95
N GLU A 101 5.07 9.74 5.53
CA GLU A 101 6.37 10.01 4.92
C GLU A 101 7.23 8.74 4.79
N LEU A 102 6.97 7.68 5.57
CA LEU A 102 7.66 6.39 5.39
C LEU A 102 7.53 5.84 3.97
N LEU A 103 6.40 6.10 3.29
CA LEU A 103 6.19 5.66 1.91
C LEU A 103 7.14 6.34 0.93
N PHE A 104 7.59 7.55 1.20
CA PHE A 104 8.46 8.34 0.32
C PHE A 104 9.91 8.34 0.78
N GLN A 105 10.14 8.22 2.09
CA GLN A 105 11.46 8.24 2.73
C GLN A 105 11.60 7.04 3.65
N SER A 106 12.12 5.93 3.11
CA SER A 106 12.32 4.68 3.85
C SER A 106 13.33 4.82 4.99
N ALA A 107 14.27 5.75 4.89
CA ALA A 107 15.25 6.03 5.95
C ALA A 107 14.62 6.50 7.27
N ARG A 108 13.36 6.97 7.26
CA ARG A 108 12.66 7.42 8.47
C ARG A 108 12.12 6.28 9.33
N VAL A 109 12.23 5.02 8.90
CA VAL A 109 11.76 3.87 9.68
C VAL A 109 12.41 3.81 11.07
N SER A 110 13.69 4.15 11.20
CA SER A 110 14.41 4.18 12.49
C SER A 110 13.90 5.25 13.47
N GLN A 111 13.13 6.23 12.98
CA GLN A 111 12.53 7.27 13.86
C GLN A 111 11.34 6.74 14.65
N PHE A 112 10.79 5.57 14.27
CA PHE A 112 9.65 4.95 14.93
C PHE A 112 10.12 3.82 15.84
N PRO A 113 9.96 3.96 17.16
CA PRO A 113 10.40 2.94 18.10
C PRO A 113 9.59 1.65 17.93
N GLY A 114 10.26 0.52 18.09
CA GLY A 114 9.65 -0.80 17.92
C GLY A 114 9.50 -1.27 16.47
N LEU A 115 9.82 -0.44 15.47
CA LEU A 115 9.82 -0.89 14.07
C LEU A 115 11.11 -1.61 13.67
N GLU A 116 12.28 -1.29 14.23
CA GLU A 116 13.57 -1.88 13.81
C GLU A 116 13.62 -3.41 13.97
N GLY A 117 12.95 -3.95 14.99
CA GLY A 117 12.82 -5.40 15.23
C GLY A 117 11.53 -6.01 14.67
N ASP A 118 10.76 -5.27 13.87
CA ASP A 118 9.44 -5.71 13.43
C ASP A 118 9.54 -6.87 12.41
N PRO A 119 8.83 -8.00 12.62
CA PRO A 119 8.79 -9.12 11.67
C PRO A 119 8.35 -8.74 10.25
N LEU A 120 7.67 -7.62 10.06
CA LEU A 120 7.31 -7.09 8.75
C LEU A 120 8.50 -6.57 7.95
N LEU A 121 9.58 -6.14 8.63
CA LEU A 121 10.81 -5.64 8.01
C LEU A 121 11.84 -6.75 7.83
N ALA A 122 11.83 -7.77 8.68
CA ALA A 122 12.79 -8.86 8.66
C ALA A 122 12.90 -9.53 7.27
N GLY A 123 14.12 -9.50 6.69
CA GLY A 123 14.43 -10.13 5.41
C GLY A 123 13.74 -9.51 4.18
N ARG A 124 13.19 -8.29 4.31
CA ARG A 124 12.48 -7.61 3.20
C ARG A 124 13.17 -6.32 2.78
N GLN A 125 13.05 -6.00 1.50
CA GLN A 125 13.58 -4.75 0.96
C GLN A 125 12.75 -3.55 1.43
N LEU A 126 13.46 -2.51 1.88
CA LEU A 126 12.88 -1.26 2.37
C LEU A 126 12.99 -0.15 1.33
N LEU A 127 12.26 -0.34 0.23
CA LEU A 127 12.18 0.68 -0.83
C LEU A 127 10.99 1.60 -0.58
N SER A 128 11.23 2.91 -0.67
CA SER A 128 10.15 3.89 -0.81
C SER A 128 9.43 3.71 -2.14
N TRP A 129 8.22 4.24 -2.28
CA TRP A 129 7.46 4.17 -3.53
C TRP A 129 8.24 4.71 -4.73
N PRO A 130 8.89 5.89 -4.67
CA PRO A 130 9.66 6.39 -5.80
C PRO A 130 10.83 5.47 -6.16
N ALA A 131 11.56 4.97 -5.16
CA ALA A 131 12.68 4.06 -5.38
C ALA A 131 12.23 2.69 -5.93
N LEU A 132 11.08 2.19 -5.48
CA LEU A 132 10.48 0.94 -5.94
C LEU A 132 10.09 1.03 -7.42
N VAL A 133 9.45 2.14 -7.82
CA VAL A 133 9.09 2.40 -9.22
C VAL A 133 10.34 2.53 -10.08
N LYS A 134 11.33 3.32 -9.64
CA LYS A 134 12.59 3.47 -10.35
C LYS A 134 13.28 2.12 -10.60
N THR A 135 13.39 1.29 -9.56
CA THR A 135 14.01 -0.04 -9.65
C THR A 135 13.26 -0.95 -10.63
N ALA A 136 11.92 -0.89 -10.63
CA ALA A 136 11.11 -1.65 -11.56
C ALA A 136 11.31 -1.22 -13.02
N VAL A 137 11.37 0.09 -13.27
CA VAL A 137 11.59 0.63 -14.63
C VAL A 137 13.02 0.39 -15.10
N ASP A 138 14.02 0.49 -14.22
CA ASP A 138 15.42 0.22 -14.54
C ASP A 138 15.68 -1.26 -14.89
N ALA A 139 14.87 -2.18 -14.36
CA ALA A 139 14.94 -3.60 -14.72
C ALA A 139 14.33 -3.90 -16.11
N CYS A 140 13.58 -2.97 -16.69
CA CYS A 140 13.01 -3.11 -18.03
C CYS A 140 13.98 -2.67 -19.14
N ASP A 141 13.67 -3.03 -20.38
CA ASP A 141 14.48 -2.68 -21.55
C ASP A 141 14.40 -1.18 -21.86
N ALA A 142 15.51 -0.59 -22.32
CA ALA A 142 15.65 0.86 -22.43
C ALA A 142 14.60 1.53 -23.34
N GLU A 143 14.15 0.82 -24.37
CA GLU A 143 13.19 1.32 -25.37
C GLU A 143 11.82 1.63 -24.74
N VAL A 144 11.34 0.77 -23.84
CA VAL A 144 10.02 0.91 -23.19
C VAL A 144 10.05 1.79 -21.94
N ARG A 145 11.23 2.10 -21.39
CA ARG A 145 11.35 2.90 -20.15
C ARG A 145 10.68 4.27 -20.26
N ARG A 146 10.79 4.94 -21.42
CA ARG A 146 10.17 6.25 -21.63
C ARG A 146 8.65 6.19 -21.50
N GLU A 147 8.05 5.14 -22.05
CA GLU A 147 6.61 4.91 -21.97
C GLU A 147 6.18 4.67 -20.52
N TYR A 148 6.92 3.84 -19.77
CA TYR A 148 6.62 3.60 -18.35
C TYR A 148 6.66 4.86 -17.50
N TRP A 149 7.62 5.76 -17.71
CA TRP A 149 7.64 7.04 -16.99
C TRP A 149 6.42 7.90 -17.29
N SER A 150 5.91 7.85 -18.52
CA SER A 150 4.73 8.61 -18.96
C SER A 150 3.38 8.00 -18.57
N SER A 151 3.37 6.76 -18.05
CA SER A 151 2.14 6.05 -17.70
C SER A 151 2.34 5.19 -16.45
N ILE A 152 2.18 5.81 -15.29
CA ILE A 152 2.29 5.14 -13.99
C ILE A 152 0.91 5.13 -13.36
N VAL A 153 0.40 3.95 -13.01
CA VAL A 153 -0.91 3.82 -12.36
C VAL A 153 -0.72 3.45 -10.89
N ILE A 154 -1.33 4.23 -10.00
CA ILE A 154 -1.35 3.95 -8.56
C ILE A 154 -2.74 3.51 -8.10
N GLY A 155 -2.80 2.42 -7.33
CA GLY A 155 -4.04 1.88 -6.80
C GLY A 155 -3.89 1.20 -5.44
N GLY A 156 -5.01 0.75 -4.86
CA GLY A 156 -5.07 0.05 -3.59
C GLY A 156 -5.27 0.97 -2.37
N GLY A 157 -5.52 0.37 -1.20
CA GLY A 157 -5.96 1.13 -0.02
C GLY A 157 -4.97 2.19 0.49
N THR A 158 -3.66 1.95 0.37
CA THR A 158 -2.65 2.94 0.82
C THR A 158 -2.55 4.16 -0.10
N SER A 159 -3.00 4.04 -1.35
CA SER A 159 -3.05 5.16 -2.30
C SER A 159 -4.21 6.14 -2.03
N LEU A 160 -5.11 5.81 -1.09
CA LEU A 160 -6.18 6.71 -0.64
C LEU A 160 -5.67 7.86 0.23
N LEU A 161 -4.38 7.87 0.59
CA LEU A 161 -3.77 8.98 1.31
C LEU A 161 -3.90 10.28 0.49
N PRO A 162 -4.31 11.39 1.12
CA PRO A 162 -4.48 12.66 0.44
C PRO A 162 -3.15 13.14 -0.14
N ASN A 163 -3.20 13.77 -1.32
CA ASN A 163 -2.05 14.31 -2.04
C ASN A 163 -0.93 13.30 -2.38
N SER A 164 -1.18 12.00 -2.20
CA SER A 164 -0.19 10.95 -2.45
C SER A 164 0.18 10.83 -3.93
N ARG A 165 -0.76 11.11 -4.83
CA ARG A 165 -0.57 11.09 -6.28
C ARG A 165 0.37 12.21 -6.71
N GLU A 166 0.06 13.44 -6.32
CA GLU A 166 0.81 14.66 -6.62
C GLU A 166 2.23 14.58 -6.04
N ARG A 167 2.35 14.08 -4.80
CA ARG A 167 3.65 13.85 -4.18
C ARG A 167 4.46 12.83 -4.96
N LEU A 168 3.87 11.69 -5.33
CA LEU A 168 4.56 10.65 -6.07
C LEU A 168 4.98 11.15 -7.47
N GLU A 169 4.12 11.87 -8.18
CA GLU A 169 4.42 12.46 -9.50
C GLU A 169 5.64 13.39 -9.42
N ARG A 170 5.71 14.24 -8.40
CA ARG A 170 6.84 15.15 -8.18
C ARG A 170 8.15 14.41 -7.91
N GLU A 171 8.14 13.43 -7.00
CA GLU A 171 9.32 12.64 -6.65
C GLU A 171 9.81 11.81 -7.85
N LEU A 172 8.89 11.22 -8.61
CA LEU A 172 9.22 10.43 -9.80
C LEU A 172 9.77 11.31 -10.93
N THR A 173 9.22 12.50 -11.13
CA THR A 173 9.74 13.45 -12.13
C THR A 173 11.17 13.88 -11.79
N ALA A 174 11.50 14.03 -10.50
CA ALA A 174 12.87 14.32 -10.06
C ALA A 174 13.83 13.14 -10.25
N LEU A 175 13.33 11.90 -10.24
CA LEU A 175 14.12 10.67 -10.40
C LEU A 175 14.25 10.20 -11.86
N ALA A 176 13.41 10.71 -12.76
CA ALA A 176 13.35 10.25 -14.14
C ALA A 176 14.62 10.66 -14.92
N PRO A 177 15.27 9.72 -15.63
CA PRO A 177 16.46 10.03 -16.41
C PRO A 177 16.10 10.91 -17.62
N GLY A 178 16.96 11.88 -17.94
CA GLY A 178 16.81 12.74 -19.12
C GLY A 178 15.66 13.75 -19.03
N GLY A 179 15.17 14.07 -17.83
CA GLY A 179 14.15 15.12 -17.62
C GLY A 179 12.76 14.74 -18.14
N VAL A 180 12.50 13.44 -18.37
CA VAL A 180 11.17 12.96 -18.77
C VAL A 180 10.19 13.26 -17.64
N ARG A 181 9.09 13.95 -17.97
CA ARG A 181 8.04 14.23 -16.99
C ARG A 181 7.30 12.94 -16.66
N ALA A 182 7.38 12.50 -15.41
CA ALA A 182 6.62 11.34 -14.95
C ALA A 182 5.14 11.71 -14.83
N LYS A 183 4.23 10.81 -15.23
CA LYS A 183 2.78 11.02 -15.09
C LYS A 183 2.16 9.90 -14.27
N VAL A 184 1.59 10.27 -13.13
CA VAL A 184 0.92 9.34 -12.22
C VAL A 184 -0.60 9.49 -12.35
N ASN A 185 -1.21 8.44 -12.90
CA ASN A 185 -2.64 8.28 -13.05
C ASN A 185 -3.22 7.55 -11.83
N ALA A 186 -4.36 8.03 -11.35
CA ALA A 186 -5.14 7.41 -10.30
C ALA A 186 -6.63 7.57 -10.64
N PRO A 187 -7.47 6.55 -10.41
CA PRO A 187 -8.92 6.73 -10.47
C PRO A 187 -9.36 7.87 -9.53
N VAL A 188 -10.27 8.73 -10.02
CA VAL A 188 -10.78 9.87 -9.26
C VAL A 188 -11.65 9.39 -8.09
N ASN A 189 -12.41 8.32 -8.32
CA ASN A 189 -13.30 7.75 -7.33
C ASN A 189 -12.52 6.90 -6.31
N PRO A 190 -12.60 7.19 -4.99
CA PRO A 190 -11.95 6.39 -3.94
C PRO A 190 -12.36 4.92 -3.93
N ALA A 191 -13.62 4.61 -4.28
CA ALA A 191 -14.09 3.23 -4.36
C ALA A 191 -13.40 2.48 -5.50
N GLU A 192 -13.33 3.09 -6.69
CA GLU A 192 -12.61 2.53 -7.84
C GLU A 192 -11.13 2.38 -7.54
N LYS A 193 -10.50 3.35 -6.88
CA LYS A 193 -9.09 3.28 -6.49
C LYS A 193 -8.80 2.13 -5.51
N ARG A 194 -9.71 1.90 -4.55
CA ARG A 194 -9.62 0.82 -3.56
C ARG A 194 -9.84 -0.55 -4.20
N PHE A 195 -10.80 -0.65 -5.11
CA PHE A 195 -11.23 -1.91 -5.72
C PHE A 195 -10.73 -2.08 -7.16
N ALA A 196 -9.74 -1.28 -7.60
CA ALA A 196 -9.25 -1.25 -8.98
C ALA A 196 -8.86 -2.64 -9.50
N THR A 197 -8.17 -3.44 -8.68
CA THR A 197 -7.79 -4.81 -9.05
C THR A 197 -9.00 -5.72 -9.22
N TRP A 198 -10.03 -5.55 -8.39
CA TRP A 198 -11.26 -6.33 -8.49
C TRP A 198 -12.08 -5.95 -9.72
N ILE A 199 -12.18 -4.64 -9.99
CA ILE A 199 -12.84 -4.09 -11.17
C ILE A 199 -12.11 -4.57 -12.44
N GLY A 200 -10.79 -4.49 -12.47
CA GLY A 200 -9.97 -5.00 -13.57
C GLY A 200 -10.18 -6.50 -13.81
N GLY A 201 -10.27 -7.30 -12.75
CA GLY A 201 -10.61 -8.72 -12.84
C GLY A 201 -12.00 -8.97 -13.43
N SER A 202 -13.01 -8.17 -13.04
CA SER A 202 -14.35 -8.26 -13.61
C SER A 202 -14.38 -7.90 -15.09
N ILE A 203 -13.64 -6.85 -15.50
CA ILE A 203 -13.54 -6.45 -16.91
C ILE A 203 -12.85 -7.55 -17.72
N LEU A 204 -11.71 -8.07 -17.24
CA LEU A 204 -10.97 -9.14 -17.89
C LEU A 204 -11.84 -10.39 -18.08
N ALA A 205 -12.60 -10.79 -17.05
CA ALA A 205 -13.52 -11.93 -17.11
C ALA A 205 -14.65 -11.77 -18.14
N SER A 206 -15.04 -10.52 -18.44
CA SER A 206 -16.07 -10.20 -19.43
C SER A 206 -15.55 -10.11 -20.87
N LEU A 207 -14.23 -10.17 -21.11
CA LEU A 207 -13.68 -10.10 -22.47
C LEU A 207 -13.86 -11.44 -23.19
N PRO A 208 -14.44 -11.47 -24.42
CA PRO A 208 -14.59 -12.71 -25.18
C PRO A 208 -13.25 -13.39 -25.49
N SER A 209 -12.19 -12.63 -25.73
CA SER A 209 -10.83 -13.14 -25.95
C SER A 209 -10.29 -13.88 -24.72
N PHE A 210 -10.70 -13.49 -23.51
CA PHE A 210 -10.25 -14.12 -22.27
C PHE A 210 -10.92 -15.47 -22.02
N GLN A 211 -12.04 -15.79 -22.68
CA GLN A 211 -12.68 -17.10 -22.57
C GLN A 211 -11.77 -18.24 -23.05
N GLN A 212 -10.87 -17.98 -24.01
CA GLN A 212 -9.90 -18.94 -24.51
C GLN A 212 -8.81 -19.27 -23.47
N CYS A 213 -8.59 -18.38 -22.50
CA CYS A 213 -7.65 -18.55 -21.40
C CYS A 213 -8.25 -19.34 -20.23
N TRP A 214 -9.54 -19.68 -20.27
CA TRP A 214 -10.18 -20.42 -19.19
C TRP A 214 -9.69 -21.87 -19.14
N LEU A 215 -9.57 -22.39 -17.92
CA LEU A 215 -9.21 -23.77 -17.64
C LEU A 215 -10.47 -24.50 -17.18
N SER A 216 -10.88 -25.52 -17.93
CA SER A 216 -11.95 -26.39 -17.50
C SER A 216 -11.45 -27.37 -16.43
N ARG A 217 -12.37 -27.91 -15.62
CA ARG A 217 -12.04 -28.93 -14.64
C ARG A 217 -11.44 -30.18 -15.29
N ALA A 218 -12.00 -30.63 -16.42
CA ALA A 218 -11.52 -31.81 -17.13
C ALA A 218 -10.06 -31.64 -17.62
N GLU A 219 -9.73 -30.48 -18.19
CA GLU A 219 -8.37 -30.16 -18.60
C GLU A 219 -7.40 -30.12 -17.41
N TYR A 220 -7.84 -29.61 -16.26
CA TYR A 220 -7.01 -29.59 -15.06
C TYR A 220 -6.78 -31.01 -14.49
N ASP A 221 -7.80 -31.86 -14.49
CA ASP A 221 -7.70 -33.23 -13.99
C ASP A 221 -6.79 -34.10 -14.89
N GLU A 222 -6.70 -33.81 -16.18
CA GLU A 222 -5.85 -34.54 -17.15
C GLU A 222 -4.38 -34.07 -17.14
N TYR A 223 -4.13 -32.76 -17.19
CA TYR A 223 -2.78 -32.19 -17.35
C TYR A 223 -2.17 -31.68 -16.04
N GLY A 224 -2.97 -31.64 -14.96
CA GLY A 224 -2.57 -31.17 -13.65
C GLY A 224 -2.15 -29.70 -13.60
N ALA A 225 -1.41 -29.35 -12.54
CA ALA A 225 -1.02 -27.97 -12.24
C ALA A 225 -0.10 -27.33 -13.30
N GLY A 226 0.59 -28.14 -14.12
CA GLY A 226 1.48 -27.64 -15.19
C GLY A 226 0.74 -26.87 -16.29
N LEU A 227 -0.56 -27.15 -16.47
CA LEU A 227 -1.39 -26.48 -17.46
C LEU A 227 -1.63 -25.00 -17.13
N ILE A 228 -1.59 -24.62 -15.85
CA ILE A 228 -1.76 -23.24 -15.38
C ILE A 228 -0.70 -22.32 -16.00
N HIS A 229 0.55 -22.79 -16.08
CA HIS A 229 1.65 -22.00 -16.64
C HIS A 229 1.58 -21.86 -18.16
N ARG A 230 0.78 -22.68 -18.86
CA ARG A 230 0.64 -22.67 -20.31
C ARG A 230 -0.53 -21.83 -20.80
N LYS A 231 -1.69 -21.90 -20.12
CA LYS A 231 -2.89 -21.12 -20.48
C LYS A 231 -3.02 -19.80 -19.70
N GLY A 232 -2.39 -19.68 -18.54
CA GLY A 232 -2.56 -18.54 -17.64
C GLY A 232 -1.66 -17.33 -17.93
N VAL A 233 -0.85 -17.36 -18.98
CA VAL A 233 0.05 -16.26 -19.35
C VAL A 233 -0.59 -15.47 -20.49
N LEU A 234 -1.12 -14.29 -20.16
CA LEU A 234 -1.07 -13.13 -21.05
C LEU A 234 0.24 -12.40 -20.76
#